data_AF-A0A023F7Q6-F1
#
_entry.id   AF-A0A023F7Q6-F1
#
_cell.length_a   1.000
_cell.length_b   1.000
_cell.length_c   1.000
_cell.angle_alpha   90.00
_cell.angle_beta   90.00
_cell.angle_gamma   90.00
#
_symmetry.space_group_name_H-M   'P 1'
#
loop_
_entity.id
_entity.type
_entity.pdbx_description
1 polymer ?
#
loop_
_entity_poly.entity_id
_entity_poly.type
_entity_poly.pdbx_seq_one_letter_code
_entity_poly.pdbx_strand_id
1 'polypeptide(L)'
;MATFFGEVILPTSRVFFDDYDDSDNEEEYQVERTLELKLLDEKSLKHEFDLLIIVEGIVCRGFVDLYLINANTSRLAEFRLLVDDKRDNLVEITPHKEEASVLYKLNDKTLLLRTSPAIDIFISNQLTLKVMPWIERCKNIMTFNSKSVCDYRSEIREDLPPAFERMLVTSAVKNIPPGLRFLDQPNFITGFCASVAGWCECMDKPCILHMIFTDNSSLDSITFAPLFKIFETANVKHLIVNKPDSSKLGISCDQSYMYM
;
A
#
# COMPACT_ATOMS: atom_id res chain seq x y z
N MET A 1 33.55 -7.33 27.99
CA MET A 1 33.77 -7.20 26.54
C MET A 1 32.47 -7.63 25.88
N ALA A 2 31.79 -6.73 25.16
CA ALA A 2 30.50 -7.01 24.54
C ALA A 2 30.74 -7.69 23.18
N THR A 3 30.44 -8.98 23.09
CA THR A 3 30.74 -9.81 21.91
C THR A 3 29.55 -9.98 20.96
N PHE A 4 28.43 -9.31 21.19
CA PHE A 4 27.24 -9.41 20.34
C PHE A 4 26.73 -8.02 19.96
N PHE A 5 27.28 -7.51 18.87
CA PHE A 5 26.72 -6.38 18.13
C PHE A 5 26.79 -6.74 16.65
N GLY A 6 25.63 -6.89 16.01
CA GLY A 6 25.53 -6.98 14.55
C GLY A 6 25.47 -8.38 13.95
N GLU A 7 24.70 -9.32 14.52
CA GLU A 7 24.28 -10.48 13.72
C GLU A 7 23.37 -9.97 12.59
N VAL A 8 23.88 -10.03 11.36
CA VAL A 8 23.12 -9.74 10.15
C VAL A 8 22.26 -10.96 9.87
N ILE A 9 20.97 -10.89 10.20
CA ILE A 9 20.00 -11.90 9.78
C ILE A 9 19.81 -11.73 8.26
N LEU A 10 20.51 -12.56 7.50
CA LEU A 10 20.34 -12.61 6.05
C LEU A 10 18.98 -13.26 5.74
N PRO A 11 18.15 -12.65 4.87
CA PRO A 11 16.94 -13.33 4.41
C PRO A 11 17.33 -14.63 3.69
N THR A 12 16.63 -15.71 4.03
CA THR A 12 16.84 -17.03 3.43
C THR A 12 16.62 -16.98 1.92
N SER A 13 17.72 -17.07 1.18
CA SER A 13 17.72 -17.19 -0.29
C SER A 13 17.75 -18.66 -0.67
N ARG A 14 16.87 -19.09 -1.59
CA ARG A 14 16.79 -20.47 -2.13
C ARG A 14 18.02 -20.92 -2.93
N VAL A 15 19.07 -20.10 -3.00
CA VAL A 15 20.25 -20.35 -3.84
C VAL A 15 21.34 -21.16 -3.11
N PHE A 16 21.18 -21.46 -1.81
CA PHE A 16 22.24 -22.07 -0.99
C PHE A 16 21.92 -23.45 -0.38
N PHE A 17 20.83 -24.11 -0.80
CA PHE A 17 20.35 -25.36 -0.18
C PHE A 17 20.50 -26.61 -1.07
N ASP A 18 21.53 -26.68 -1.93
CA ASP A 18 21.65 -27.84 -2.83
C ASP A 18 22.64 -28.93 -2.40
N ASP A 19 23.41 -28.82 -1.32
CA ASP A 19 24.46 -29.82 -1.06
C ASP A 19 24.76 -30.18 0.42
N TYR A 20 23.75 -30.26 1.31
CA TYR A 20 23.93 -31.03 2.55
C TYR A 20 22.69 -31.85 2.91
N ASP A 21 22.80 -33.13 2.58
CA ASP A 21 21.93 -34.24 2.94
C ASP A 21 22.28 -34.65 4.38
N ASP A 22 21.53 -34.22 5.39
CA ASP A 22 21.13 -35.08 6.53
C ASP A 22 20.17 -34.37 7.51
N SER A 23 18.91 -34.79 7.44
CA SER A 23 18.04 -35.14 8.58
C SER A 23 18.10 -34.31 9.88
N ASP A 24 17.56 -33.09 9.84
CA ASP A 24 16.85 -32.53 11.00
C ASP A 24 15.44 -32.13 10.56
N ASN A 25 14.45 -32.88 11.05
CA ASN A 25 13.03 -32.54 11.00
C ASN A 25 12.77 -31.32 11.90
N GLU A 26 13.31 -30.16 11.55
CA GLU A 26 12.69 -28.90 11.90
C GLU A 26 11.49 -28.75 10.96
N GLU A 27 10.36 -29.36 11.34
CA GLU A 27 9.06 -28.88 10.88
C GLU A 27 8.96 -27.42 11.33
N GLU A 28 9.52 -26.51 10.55
CA GLU A 28 9.23 -25.09 10.66
C GLU A 28 7.73 -25.00 10.37
N TYR A 29 6.92 -24.98 11.43
CA TYR A 29 5.49 -24.77 11.38
C TYR A 29 5.27 -23.38 10.76
N GLN A 30 5.32 -23.31 9.43
CA GLN A 30 4.88 -22.18 8.66
C GLN A 30 3.38 -22.10 8.91
N VAL A 31 2.98 -21.30 9.90
CA VAL A 31 1.57 -21.03 10.19
C VAL A 31 0.98 -20.48 8.89
N GLU A 32 0.17 -21.29 8.22
CA GLU A 32 -0.42 -20.96 6.92
C GLU A 32 -1.44 -19.83 7.12
N ARG A 33 -0.96 -18.59 7.05
CA ARG A 33 -1.79 -17.40 7.17
C ARG A 33 -2.73 -17.33 5.98
N THR A 34 -4.00 -17.59 6.22
CA THR A 34 -5.04 -17.67 5.19
C THR A 34 -5.95 -16.45 5.24
N LEU A 35 -6.25 -15.89 4.07
CA LEU A 35 -7.20 -14.80 3.90
C LEU A 35 -8.61 -15.30 3.61
N GLU A 36 -9.55 -14.90 4.46
CA GLU A 36 -10.99 -15.05 4.25
C GLU A 36 -11.55 -13.80 3.57
N LEU A 37 -12.41 -14.03 2.57
CA LEU A 37 -13.19 -12.98 1.92
C LEU A 37 -14.62 -13.03 2.44
N LYS A 38 -15.07 -11.92 3.04
CA LYS A 38 -16.47 -11.67 3.37
C LYS A 38 -17.08 -10.68 2.38
N LEU A 39 -17.97 -11.15 1.53
CA LEU A 39 -18.77 -10.28 0.65
C LEU A 39 -19.87 -9.61 1.46
N LEU A 40 -19.98 -8.29 1.35
CA LEU A 40 -21.04 -7.49 1.97
C LEU A 40 -22.10 -7.06 0.95
N ASP A 41 -21.71 -6.92 -0.32
CA ASP A 41 -22.61 -6.66 -1.44
C ASP A 41 -22.26 -7.54 -2.64
N GLU A 42 -23.03 -8.60 -2.85
CA GLU A 42 -22.87 -9.52 -3.98
C GLU A 42 -23.12 -8.86 -5.34
N LYS A 43 -23.89 -7.77 -5.40
CA LYS A 43 -24.17 -7.07 -6.65
C LYS A 43 -22.92 -6.39 -7.19
N SER A 44 -21.95 -6.06 -6.33
CA SER A 44 -20.68 -5.46 -6.75
C SER A 44 -19.93 -6.28 -7.80
N LEU A 45 -20.10 -7.60 -7.81
CA LEU A 45 -19.47 -8.49 -8.79
C LEU A 45 -20.18 -8.53 -10.16
N LYS A 46 -21.30 -7.83 -10.31
CA LYS A 46 -22.08 -7.76 -11.57
C LYS A 46 -21.89 -6.43 -12.32
N HIS A 47 -21.28 -5.44 -11.68
CA HIS A 47 -21.11 -4.11 -12.24
C HIS A 47 -19.67 -3.90 -12.72
N GLU A 48 -19.53 -3.16 -13.82
CA GLU A 48 -18.24 -2.64 -14.28
C GLU A 48 -17.98 -1.28 -13.62
N PHE A 49 -16.71 -0.98 -13.37
CA PHE A 49 -16.25 0.26 -12.76
C PHE A 49 -15.20 0.92 -13.64
N ASP A 50 -15.12 2.25 -13.59
CA ASP A 50 -14.14 2.99 -14.38
C ASP A 50 -12.74 3.00 -13.71
N LEU A 51 -12.69 2.94 -12.37
CA LEU A 51 -11.45 3.05 -11.60
C LEU A 51 -11.48 2.23 -10.29
N LEU A 52 -10.39 1.51 -10.02
CA LEU A 52 -10.07 0.94 -8.70
C LEU A 52 -8.83 1.62 -8.13
N ILE A 53 -8.99 2.22 -6.95
CA ILE A 53 -7.88 2.76 -6.16
C ILE A 53 -7.51 1.73 -5.09
N ILE A 54 -6.24 1.37 -4.98
CA ILE A 54 -5.74 0.47 -3.93
C ILE A 54 -4.69 1.22 -3.12
N VAL A 55 -4.78 1.20 -1.81
CA VAL A 55 -3.83 1.91 -0.95
C VAL A 55 -3.17 1.00 0.08
N GLU A 56 -1.87 1.19 0.26
CA GLU A 56 -0.97 0.52 1.20
C GLU A 56 -0.05 1.56 1.85
N GLY A 57 0.41 1.28 3.06
CA GLY A 57 1.29 2.19 3.80
C GLY A 57 0.53 3.29 4.59
N ILE A 58 1.21 3.80 5.62
CA ILE A 58 0.61 4.66 6.64
C ILE A 58 0.05 5.97 6.06
N VAL A 59 0.83 6.65 5.21
CA VAL A 59 0.44 7.96 4.66
C VAL A 59 -0.70 7.80 3.67
N CYS A 60 -0.62 6.85 2.74
CA CYS A 60 -1.69 6.63 1.76
C CYS A 60 -3.00 6.22 2.44
N ARG A 61 -2.95 5.35 3.45
CA ARG A 61 -4.12 4.96 4.24
C ARG A 61 -4.71 6.13 5.02
N GLY A 62 -3.88 6.89 5.71
CA GLY A 62 -4.31 8.09 6.43
C GLY A 62 -4.96 9.12 5.51
N PHE A 63 -4.42 9.29 4.30
CA PHE A 63 -5.02 10.17 3.30
C PHE A 63 -6.42 9.72 2.90
N VAL A 64 -6.63 8.44 2.58
CA VAL A 64 -7.97 7.98 2.18
C VAL A 64 -8.97 8.02 3.33
N ASP A 65 -8.52 7.75 4.56
CA ASP A 65 -9.35 7.80 5.76
C ASP A 65 -9.82 9.24 6.05
N LEU A 66 -8.98 10.23 5.78
CA LEU A 66 -9.30 11.64 6.02
C LEU A 66 -10.05 12.29 4.85
N TYR A 67 -9.71 11.95 3.61
CA TYR A 67 -10.11 12.72 2.42
C TYR A 67 -11.11 12.02 1.49
N LEU A 68 -11.15 10.68 1.47
CA LEU A 68 -11.96 9.92 0.52
C LEU A 68 -13.15 9.20 1.19
N ILE A 69 -12.93 8.63 2.37
CA ILE A 69 -13.96 7.88 3.11
C ILE A 69 -14.79 8.85 3.95
N ASN A 70 -16.11 8.70 3.88
CA ASN A 70 -17.06 9.44 4.71
C ASN A 70 -18.21 8.51 5.18
N ALA A 71 -19.17 9.06 5.91
CA ALA A 71 -20.30 8.30 6.45
C ALA A 71 -21.21 7.66 5.38
N ASN A 72 -21.20 8.17 4.14
CA ASN A 72 -22.00 7.69 3.02
C ASN A 72 -21.26 6.63 2.17
N THR A 73 -19.97 6.39 2.43
CA THR A 73 -19.18 5.40 1.69
C THR A 73 -19.61 3.99 2.10
N SER A 74 -20.16 3.21 1.17
CA SER A 74 -20.57 1.83 1.46
C SER A 74 -19.42 0.85 1.36
N ARG A 75 -19.45 -0.20 2.19
CA ARG A 75 -18.49 -1.32 2.16
C ARG A 75 -19.03 -2.45 1.30
N LEU A 76 -18.22 -2.97 0.39
CA LEU A 76 -18.59 -4.03 -0.54
C LEU A 76 -18.03 -5.39 -0.15
N ALA A 77 -16.82 -5.41 0.42
CA ALA A 77 -16.15 -6.63 0.86
C ALA A 77 -15.13 -6.34 1.95
N GLU A 78 -14.85 -7.35 2.77
CA GLU A 78 -13.78 -7.33 3.77
C GLU A 78 -12.89 -8.57 3.59
N PHE A 79 -11.59 -8.38 3.69
CA PHE A 79 -10.58 -9.44 3.61
C PHE A 79 -9.88 -9.51 4.96
N ARG A 80 -9.98 -10.65 5.63
CA ARG A 80 -9.50 -10.84 6.99
C ARG A 80 -8.48 -11.96 7.04
N LEU A 81 -7.42 -11.74 7.80
CA LEU A 81 -6.48 -12.80 8.13
C LEU A 81 -7.12 -13.71 9.18
N LEU A 82 -7.10 -15.00 8.91
CA LEU A 82 -7.43 -16.02 9.88
C LEU A 82 -6.18 -16.24 10.73
N VAL A 83 -6.30 -15.95 12.03
CA VAL A 83 -5.29 -16.31 13.01
C VAL A 83 -5.69 -17.66 13.59
N ASP A 84 -4.81 -18.65 13.49
CA ASP A 84 -5.04 -19.95 14.12
C ASP A 84 -4.92 -19.76 15.64
N ASP A 85 -6.02 -19.95 16.38
CA ASP A 85 -6.12 -19.70 17.84
C ASP A 85 -5.26 -20.66 18.69
N LYS A 86 -4.42 -21.49 18.09
CA LYS A 86 -3.53 -22.45 18.77
C LYS A 86 -2.26 -21.81 19.34
N ARG A 87 -2.29 -20.54 19.73
CA ARG A 87 -1.23 -19.98 20.57
C ARG A 87 -1.54 -20.41 21.99
N ASP A 88 -0.81 -21.41 22.47
CA ASP A 88 -0.81 -21.83 23.87
C ASP A 88 -0.74 -20.60 24.78
N ASN A 89 -1.62 -20.60 25.79
CA ASN A 89 -1.84 -19.54 26.77
C ASN A 89 -0.58 -19.17 27.56
N LEU A 90 0.35 -18.45 26.94
CA LEU A 90 1.45 -17.77 27.61
C LEU A 90 1.30 -16.28 27.36
N VAL A 91 0.58 -15.65 28.29
CA VAL A 91 0.23 -14.23 28.40
C VAL A 91 -0.97 -13.80 27.56
N GLU A 92 -2.09 -13.52 28.24
CA GLU A 92 -3.24 -12.77 27.71
C GLU A 92 -2.83 -11.31 27.43
N ILE A 93 -2.01 -11.09 26.41
CA ILE A 93 -2.00 -9.81 25.71
C ILE A 93 -3.20 -9.90 24.78
N THR A 94 -4.30 -9.21 25.09
CA THR A 94 -5.42 -9.06 24.15
C THR A 94 -4.82 -8.73 22.77
N PRO A 95 -4.90 -9.65 21.79
CA PRO A 95 -4.27 -9.39 20.50
C PRO A 95 -4.93 -8.15 19.94
N HIS A 96 -4.12 -7.15 19.55
CA HIS A 96 -4.64 -5.99 18.83
C HIS A 96 -5.45 -6.54 17.65
N LYS A 97 -6.77 -6.29 17.64
CA LYS A 97 -7.67 -6.81 16.62
C LYS A 97 -7.15 -6.36 15.27
N GLU A 98 -6.61 -7.29 14.49
CA GLU A 98 -6.07 -6.96 13.17
C GLU A 98 -7.19 -6.38 12.32
N GLU A 99 -6.93 -5.18 11.80
CA GLU A 99 -7.88 -4.49 10.96
C GLU A 99 -8.05 -5.26 9.65
N ALA A 100 -9.28 -5.37 9.12
CA ALA A 100 -9.51 -6.00 7.84
C ALA A 100 -9.05 -5.09 6.69
N SER A 101 -8.64 -5.66 5.56
CA SER A 101 -8.62 -4.89 4.31
C SER A 101 -10.07 -4.73 3.85
N VAL A 102 -10.47 -3.51 3.47
CA VAL A 102 -11.88 -3.22 3.17
C VAL A 102 -12.01 -2.59 1.80
N LEU A 103 -12.91 -3.16 0.99
CA LEU A 103 -13.31 -2.60 -0.30
C LEU A 103 -14.51 -1.69 -0.11
N TYR A 104 -14.36 -0.44 -0.52
CA TYR A 104 -15.34 0.62 -0.44
C TYR A 104 -15.84 1.01 -1.83
N LYS A 105 -17.11 1.39 -1.91
CA LYS A 105 -17.68 2.09 -3.06
C LYS A 105 -17.66 3.59 -2.79
N LEU A 106 -16.76 4.33 -3.46
CA LEU A 106 -16.70 5.79 -3.32
C LEU A 106 -17.85 6.47 -4.06
N ASN A 107 -18.17 5.97 -5.25
CA ASN A 107 -19.31 6.38 -6.07
C ASN A 107 -19.69 5.23 -7.02
N ASP A 108 -20.61 5.44 -7.96
CA ASP A 108 -21.06 4.39 -8.88
C ASP A 108 -20.01 3.85 -9.86
N LYS A 109 -18.89 4.55 -10.02
CA LYS A 109 -17.84 4.27 -11.00
C LYS A 109 -16.47 3.98 -10.39
N THR A 110 -16.29 4.26 -9.10
CA THR A 110 -14.98 4.21 -8.44
C THR A 110 -15.01 3.39 -7.16
N LEU A 111 -14.09 2.45 -7.07
CA LEU A 111 -13.84 1.63 -5.91
C LEU A 111 -12.56 2.05 -5.19
N LEU A 112 -12.51 1.83 -3.89
CA LEU A 112 -11.33 2.04 -3.04
C LEU A 112 -11.07 0.78 -2.21
N LEU A 113 -9.94 0.14 -2.38
CA LEU A 113 -9.45 -0.91 -1.48
C LEU A 113 -8.44 -0.32 -0.51
N ARG A 114 -8.83 -0.24 0.76
CA ARG A 114 -7.93 0.12 1.85
C ARG A 114 -7.32 -1.15 2.42
N THR A 115 -6.02 -1.31 2.27
CA THR A 115 -5.30 -2.49 2.71
C THR A 115 -5.00 -2.42 4.21
N SER A 116 -5.14 -3.55 4.90
CA SER A 116 -4.73 -3.70 6.29
C SER A 116 -3.22 -3.67 6.43
N PRO A 117 -2.66 -3.06 7.50
CA PRO A 117 -1.23 -3.11 7.77
C PRO A 117 -0.74 -4.51 8.14
N ALA A 118 -1.64 -5.45 8.44
CA ALA A 118 -1.29 -6.86 8.68
C ALA A 118 -0.98 -7.62 7.38
N ILE A 119 -1.31 -7.06 6.21
CA ILE A 119 -0.97 -7.65 4.91
C ILE A 119 0.53 -7.43 4.64
N ASP A 120 1.30 -8.50 4.71
CA ASP A 120 2.72 -8.47 4.34
C ASP A 120 2.95 -9.05 2.94
N ILE A 121 4.24 -9.12 2.56
CA ILE A 121 4.68 -9.60 1.26
C ILE A 121 4.29 -11.06 0.97
N PHE A 122 4.18 -11.91 1.99
CA PHE A 122 3.93 -13.35 1.82
C PHE A 122 2.47 -13.64 1.47
N ILE A 123 1.54 -12.84 1.99
CA ILE A 123 0.10 -12.95 1.73
C ILE A 123 -0.42 -11.97 0.67
N SER A 124 0.46 -11.09 0.16
CA SER A 124 0.13 -10.10 -0.87
C SER A 124 -0.52 -10.74 -2.11
N ASN A 125 0.06 -11.82 -2.64
CA ASN A 125 -0.50 -12.51 -3.81
C ASN A 125 -1.85 -13.16 -3.50
N GLN A 126 -2.01 -13.73 -2.30
CA GLN A 126 -3.29 -14.30 -1.88
C GLN A 126 -4.39 -13.23 -1.85
N LEU A 127 -4.08 -12.02 -1.35
CA LEU A 127 -5.02 -10.90 -1.41
C LEU A 127 -5.31 -10.48 -2.85
N THR A 128 -4.29 -10.39 -3.72
CA THR A 128 -4.46 -10.06 -5.14
C THR A 128 -5.45 -11.00 -5.81
N LEU A 129 -5.30 -12.31 -5.61
CA LEU A 129 -6.21 -13.32 -6.18
C LEU A 129 -7.63 -13.19 -5.62
N LYS A 130 -7.80 -12.82 -4.35
CA LYS A 130 -9.13 -12.57 -3.76
C LYS A 130 -9.78 -11.29 -4.29
N VAL A 131 -9.00 -10.26 -4.60
CA VAL A 131 -9.45 -8.96 -5.12
C VAL A 131 -9.63 -8.98 -6.65
N MET A 132 -9.01 -9.93 -7.33
CA MET A 132 -9.03 -10.13 -8.78
C MET A 132 -10.41 -9.94 -9.43
N PRO A 133 -11.54 -10.47 -8.90
CA PRO A 133 -12.85 -10.30 -9.53
C PRO A 133 -13.26 -8.85 -9.77
N TRP A 134 -12.83 -7.93 -8.89
CA TRP A 134 -13.06 -6.48 -9.05
C TRP A 134 -12.01 -5.83 -9.96
N ILE A 135 -10.75 -6.27 -9.89
CA ILE A 135 -9.68 -5.77 -10.79
C ILE A 135 -10.08 -6.00 -12.25
N GLU A 136 -10.58 -7.18 -12.58
CA GLU A 136 -11.01 -7.53 -13.94
C GLU A 136 -12.12 -6.61 -14.48
N ARG A 137 -13.00 -6.14 -13.59
CA ARG A 137 -14.17 -5.30 -13.90
C ARG A 137 -13.88 -3.81 -13.90
N CYS A 138 -12.69 -3.43 -13.45
CA CYS A 138 -12.25 -2.05 -13.48
C CYS A 138 -11.50 -1.78 -14.78
N LYS A 139 -11.82 -0.64 -15.42
CA LYS A 139 -11.12 -0.21 -16.63
C LYS A 139 -9.69 0.22 -16.34
N ASN A 140 -9.48 0.94 -15.24
CA ASN A 140 -8.17 1.44 -14.81
C ASN A 140 -7.91 1.09 -13.34
N ILE A 141 -6.65 0.86 -13.01
CA ILE A 141 -6.20 0.59 -11.66
C ILE A 141 -5.15 1.63 -11.26
N MET A 142 -5.29 2.17 -10.06
CA MET A 142 -4.27 3.02 -9.43
C MET A 142 -3.91 2.43 -8.07
N THR A 143 -2.64 2.11 -7.86
CA THR A 143 -2.15 1.64 -6.56
C THR A 143 -1.29 2.71 -5.92
N PHE A 144 -1.34 2.84 -4.60
CA PHE A 144 -0.61 3.85 -3.85
C PHE A 144 0.07 3.20 -2.65
N ASN A 145 1.40 3.29 -2.58
CA ASN A 145 2.18 2.78 -1.46
C ASN A 145 3.08 3.88 -0.91
N SER A 146 3.02 4.13 0.40
CA SER A 146 3.92 5.06 1.07
C SER A 146 5.07 4.34 1.76
N LYS A 147 6.32 4.77 1.52
CA LYS A 147 7.55 4.24 2.13
C LYS A 147 8.44 5.36 2.70
N SER A 148 9.38 4.96 3.54
CA SER A 148 10.41 5.88 4.02
C SER A 148 11.32 6.31 2.86
N VAL A 149 11.76 7.57 2.86
CA VAL A 149 12.77 8.06 1.91
C VAL A 149 14.08 7.28 2.00
N CYS A 150 14.37 6.65 3.15
CA CYS A 150 15.53 5.77 3.31
C CYS A 150 15.50 4.56 2.36
N ASP A 151 14.31 4.12 1.95
CA ASP A 151 14.15 3.03 0.99
C ASP A 151 14.39 3.46 -0.46
N TYR A 152 14.46 4.78 -0.71
CA TYR A 152 14.68 5.34 -2.04
C TYR A 152 16.16 5.31 -2.43
N ARG A 153 16.43 4.63 -3.55
CA ARG A 153 17.75 4.52 -4.17
C ARG A 153 17.82 5.42 -5.39
N SER A 154 18.68 6.42 -5.36
CA SER A 154 18.96 7.26 -6.52
C SER A 154 20.40 7.76 -6.42
N GLU A 155 21.03 7.97 -7.58
CA GLU A 155 22.36 8.57 -7.68
C GLU A 155 22.31 10.07 -7.33
N ILE A 156 21.17 10.72 -7.55
CA ILE A 156 20.95 12.14 -7.29
C ILE A 156 19.95 12.25 -6.13
N ARG A 157 20.47 12.61 -4.96
CA ARG A 157 19.65 12.86 -3.75
C ARG A 157 19.52 14.33 -3.39
N GLU A 158 20.27 15.20 -4.05
CA GLU A 158 20.21 16.64 -3.83
C GLU A 158 18.83 17.18 -4.24
N ASP A 159 18.29 18.10 -3.43
CA ASP A 159 17.02 18.80 -3.67
C ASP A 159 15.74 17.95 -3.72
N LEU A 160 15.75 16.73 -3.17
CA LEU A 160 14.49 16.00 -2.96
C LEU A 160 13.67 16.69 -1.85
N PRO A 161 12.37 16.96 -2.08
CA PRO A 161 11.52 17.52 -1.05
C PRO A 161 11.25 16.49 0.07
N PRO A 162 10.76 16.92 1.25
CA PRO A 162 10.49 16.01 2.38
C PRO A 162 9.57 14.84 2.06
N ALA A 163 8.60 15.07 1.17
CA ALA A 163 7.76 14.04 0.59
C ALA A 163 7.63 14.22 -0.93
N PHE A 164 7.73 13.14 -1.69
CA PHE A 164 7.63 13.15 -3.15
C PHE A 164 7.03 11.86 -3.71
N GLU A 165 6.49 11.96 -4.91
CA GLU A 165 5.98 10.82 -5.66
C GLU A 165 6.96 10.29 -6.72
N ARG A 166 6.85 8.98 -6.94
CA ARG A 166 7.39 8.28 -8.10
C ARG A 166 6.33 7.31 -8.62
N MET A 167 6.41 6.93 -9.89
CA MET A 167 5.45 5.98 -10.46
C MET A 167 6.09 4.88 -11.30
N LEU A 168 5.38 3.77 -11.37
CA LEU A 168 5.56 2.72 -12.38
C LEU A 168 4.23 2.54 -13.10
N VAL A 169 4.28 2.16 -14.37
CA VAL A 169 3.09 1.94 -15.19
C VAL A 169 3.20 0.58 -15.88
N THR A 170 2.07 -0.08 -16.05
CA THR A 170 2.01 -1.28 -16.90
C THR A 170 2.01 -0.89 -18.38
N SER A 171 2.41 -1.84 -19.23
CA SER A 171 2.49 -1.66 -20.69
C SER A 171 1.15 -1.27 -21.32
N ALA A 172 0.03 -1.66 -20.70
CA ALA A 172 -1.32 -1.32 -21.15
C ALA A 172 -1.71 0.16 -20.96
N VAL A 173 -0.95 0.93 -20.17
CA VAL A 173 -1.22 2.36 -19.91
C VAL A 173 -0.79 3.19 -21.12
N LYS A 174 -1.78 3.75 -21.83
CA LYS A 174 -1.52 4.56 -23.04
C LYS A 174 -1.22 6.03 -22.75
N ASN A 175 -1.84 6.57 -21.70
CA ASN A 175 -1.77 7.99 -21.38
C ASN A 175 -1.22 8.16 -19.96
N ILE A 176 0.03 8.60 -19.89
CA ILE A 176 0.70 8.87 -18.61
C ILE A 176 0.33 10.28 -18.15
N PRO A 177 -0.12 10.47 -16.89
CA PRO A 177 -0.44 11.80 -16.38
C PRO A 177 0.81 12.71 -16.40
N PRO A 178 0.72 13.94 -16.96
CA PRO A 178 1.88 14.82 -17.13
C PRO A 178 2.40 15.34 -15.78
N GLY A 179 3.72 15.51 -15.65
CA GLY A 179 4.32 16.11 -14.44
C GLY A 179 4.51 15.15 -13.26
N LEU A 180 4.21 13.87 -13.43
CA LEU A 180 4.63 12.79 -12.52
C LEU A 180 5.95 12.16 -13.00
N ARG A 181 6.80 11.75 -12.07
CA ARG A 181 8.12 11.17 -12.38
C ARG A 181 8.11 9.66 -12.25
N PHE A 182 8.78 8.97 -13.18
CA PHE A 182 9.01 7.53 -13.08
C PHE A 182 9.95 7.20 -11.93
N LEU A 183 9.77 6.03 -11.32
CA LEU A 183 10.66 5.50 -10.29
C LEU A 183 12.05 5.24 -10.89
N ASP A 184 13.07 5.85 -10.29
CA ASP A 184 14.46 5.70 -10.73
C ASP A 184 14.94 4.25 -10.54
N GLN A 185 15.84 3.80 -11.40
CA GLN A 185 16.60 2.57 -11.13
C GLN A 185 17.70 2.88 -10.09
N PRO A 186 18.06 1.97 -9.17
CA PRO A 186 17.68 0.55 -9.10
C PRO A 186 16.58 0.27 -8.05
N ASN A 187 15.57 1.14 -7.90
CA ASN A 187 14.49 0.86 -6.96
C ASN A 187 13.66 -0.35 -7.42
N PHE A 188 13.25 -1.17 -6.46
CA PHE A 188 12.28 -2.23 -6.66
C PHE A 188 11.09 -2.04 -5.73
N ILE A 189 9.93 -2.53 -6.15
CA ILE A 189 8.69 -2.46 -5.40
C ILE A 189 8.33 -3.85 -4.86
N THR A 190 7.68 -3.88 -3.70
CA THR A 190 7.27 -5.10 -2.99
C THR A 190 5.91 -4.87 -2.34
N GLY A 191 5.32 -5.95 -1.81
CA GLY A 191 4.05 -5.89 -1.10
C GLY A 191 2.84 -5.99 -2.03
N PHE A 192 1.68 -5.59 -1.51
CA PHE A 192 0.40 -5.83 -2.15
C PHE A 192 0.23 -5.00 -3.42
N CYS A 193 0.58 -3.70 -3.38
CA CYS A 193 0.51 -2.84 -4.56
C CYS A 193 1.38 -3.38 -5.72
N ALA A 194 2.56 -3.90 -5.40
CA ALA A 194 3.46 -4.51 -6.39
C ALA A 194 2.89 -5.82 -6.95
N SER A 195 2.28 -6.65 -6.10
CA SER A 195 1.60 -7.88 -6.54
C SER A 195 0.45 -7.57 -7.51
N VAL A 196 -0.38 -6.56 -7.22
CA VAL A 196 -1.45 -6.14 -8.13
C VAL A 196 -0.90 -5.59 -9.44
N ALA A 197 0.12 -4.73 -9.40
CA ALA A 197 0.72 -4.18 -10.62
C ALA A 197 1.34 -5.28 -11.50
N GLY A 198 2.04 -6.24 -10.89
CA GLY A 198 2.59 -7.40 -11.61
C GLY A 198 1.51 -8.28 -12.23
N TRP A 199 0.41 -8.54 -11.51
CA TRP A 199 -0.74 -9.25 -12.07
C TRP A 199 -1.36 -8.48 -13.24
N CYS A 200 -1.50 -7.14 -13.12
CA CYS A 200 -2.04 -6.31 -14.19
C CYS A 200 -1.15 -6.32 -15.43
N GLU A 201 0.18 -6.29 -15.28
CA GLU A 201 1.12 -6.42 -16.39
C GLU A 201 0.93 -7.75 -17.14
N CYS A 202 0.86 -8.87 -16.40
CA CYS A 202 0.64 -10.19 -16.98
C CYS A 202 -0.69 -10.33 -17.72
N MET A 203 -1.70 -9.55 -17.32
CA MET A 203 -3.07 -9.62 -17.85
C MET A 203 -3.41 -8.48 -18.81
N ASP A 204 -2.41 -7.71 -19.26
CA ASP A 204 -2.58 -6.55 -20.14
C ASP A 204 -3.64 -5.54 -19.61
N LYS A 205 -3.63 -5.32 -18.30
CA LYS A 205 -4.51 -4.37 -17.60
C LYS A 205 -3.77 -3.06 -17.28
N PRO A 206 -4.38 -1.89 -17.57
CA PRO A 206 -3.75 -0.61 -17.29
C PRO A 206 -3.73 -0.34 -15.78
N CYS A 207 -2.53 -0.24 -15.22
CA CYS A 207 -2.28 0.02 -13.82
C CYS A 207 -1.16 1.05 -13.68
N ILE A 208 -1.41 2.09 -12.87
CA ILE A 208 -0.40 3.06 -12.45
C ILE A 208 -0.15 2.86 -10.97
N LEU A 209 1.08 2.50 -10.63
CA LEU A 209 1.53 2.34 -9.25
C LEU A 209 2.28 3.60 -8.82
N HIS A 210 1.76 4.27 -7.79
CA HIS A 210 2.34 5.45 -7.17
C HIS A 210 3.07 5.06 -5.88
N MET A 211 4.35 5.40 -5.82
CA MET A 211 5.17 5.36 -4.62
C MET A 211 5.25 6.75 -4.02
N ILE A 212 4.94 6.88 -2.73
CA ILE A 212 5.08 8.11 -1.96
C ILE A 212 6.24 7.90 -1.01
N PHE A 213 7.35 8.59 -1.24
CA PHE A 213 8.49 8.57 -0.33
C PHE A 213 8.39 9.76 0.59
N THR A 214 8.63 9.53 1.88
CA THR A 214 8.55 10.56 2.92
C THR A 214 9.61 10.32 3.99
N ASP A 215 10.17 11.39 4.53
CA ASP A 215 11.09 11.33 5.67
C ASP A 215 10.36 11.11 7.02
N ASN A 216 9.07 11.45 7.07
CA ASN A 216 8.20 11.30 8.24
C ASN A 216 6.91 10.53 7.90
N SER A 217 6.41 9.75 8.86
CA SER A 217 5.13 9.03 8.76
C SER A 217 3.95 9.80 9.39
N SER A 218 4.17 11.04 9.84
CA SER A 218 3.11 11.94 10.29
C SER A 218 2.06 12.17 9.20
N LEU A 219 0.80 12.23 9.62
CA LEU A 219 -0.33 12.52 8.74
C LEU A 219 -0.55 14.03 8.71
N ASP A 220 0.17 14.74 7.83
CA ASP A 220 0.15 16.19 7.75
C ASP A 220 0.07 16.68 6.29
N SER A 221 0.03 18.00 6.11
CA SER A 221 -0.07 18.61 4.79
C SER A 221 1.15 18.38 3.91
N ILE A 222 2.34 18.16 4.50
CA ILE A 222 3.58 17.93 3.77
C ILE A 222 3.57 16.51 3.21
N THR A 223 3.29 15.52 4.05
CA THR A 223 3.27 14.10 3.63
C THR A 223 2.12 13.79 2.66
N PHE A 224 1.01 14.54 2.73
CA PHE A 224 -0.09 14.42 1.77
C PHE A 224 0.07 15.23 0.49
N ALA A 225 1.00 16.18 0.40
CA ALA A 225 1.18 17.02 -0.78
C ALA A 225 1.35 16.23 -2.09
N PRO A 226 2.15 15.15 -2.15
CA PRO A 226 2.28 14.34 -3.37
C PRO A 226 0.97 13.65 -3.77
N LEU A 227 0.14 13.24 -2.80
CA LEU A 227 -1.16 12.62 -3.07
C LEU A 227 -2.14 13.62 -3.66
N PHE A 228 -2.22 14.84 -3.12
CA PHE A 228 -3.03 15.90 -3.72
C PHE A 228 -2.60 16.21 -5.16
N LYS A 229 -1.28 16.29 -5.41
CA LYS A 229 -0.73 16.47 -6.75
C LYS A 229 -1.18 15.35 -7.69
N ILE A 230 -1.06 14.09 -7.29
CA ILE A 230 -1.49 12.95 -8.12
C ILE A 230 -2.99 13.03 -8.42
N PHE A 231 -3.83 13.30 -7.42
CA PHE A 231 -5.28 13.35 -7.60
C PHE A 231 -5.72 14.50 -8.52
N GLU A 232 -5.01 15.63 -8.50
CA GLU A 232 -5.22 16.74 -9.43
C GLU A 232 -4.80 16.36 -10.85
N THR A 233 -3.58 15.86 -11.03
CA THR A 233 -3.03 15.50 -12.35
C THR A 233 -3.80 14.35 -13.01
N ALA A 234 -4.26 13.36 -12.23
CA ALA A 234 -5.04 12.23 -12.73
C ALA A 234 -6.53 12.57 -12.90
N ASN A 235 -6.95 13.83 -12.71
CA ASN A 235 -8.33 14.30 -12.83
C ASN A 235 -9.34 13.55 -11.92
N VAL A 236 -8.89 13.12 -10.75
CA VAL A 236 -9.70 12.42 -9.73
C VAL A 236 -9.89 13.24 -8.45
N LYS A 237 -9.53 14.53 -8.47
CA LYS A 237 -9.72 15.49 -7.37
C LYS A 237 -11.17 15.58 -6.87
N HIS A 238 -12.14 15.31 -7.72
CA HIS A 238 -13.57 15.30 -7.37
C HIS A 238 -13.95 14.19 -6.36
N LEU A 239 -13.08 13.20 -6.15
CA LEU A 239 -13.26 12.15 -5.13
C LEU A 239 -12.93 12.64 -3.71
N ILE A 240 -12.25 13.78 -3.57
CA ILE A 240 -11.88 14.34 -2.27
C ILE A 240 -13.11 15.03 -1.66
N VAL A 241 -13.61 14.47 -0.56
CA VAL A 241 -14.87 14.91 0.06
C VAL A 241 -14.62 15.92 1.18
N ASN A 242 -13.59 15.71 1.99
CA ASN A 242 -13.21 16.63 3.05
C ASN A 242 -12.13 17.57 2.54
N LYS A 243 -12.49 18.76 2.07
CA LYS A 243 -11.45 19.74 1.70
C LYS A 243 -10.64 20.07 2.94
N PRO A 244 -9.30 20.12 2.84
CA PRO A 244 -8.51 20.47 3.99
C PRO A 244 -8.89 21.89 4.43
N ASP A 245 -9.06 22.04 5.74
CA ASP A 245 -9.31 23.35 6.34
C ASP A 245 -8.09 24.23 6.02
N SER A 246 -8.27 25.23 5.16
CA SER A 246 -7.18 26.13 4.73
C SER A 246 -6.46 26.82 5.91
N SER A 247 -7.08 26.83 7.09
CA SER A 247 -6.54 27.29 8.38
C SER A 247 -5.48 26.36 9.00
N LYS A 248 -5.36 25.10 8.56
CA LYS A 248 -4.39 24.11 9.06
C LYS A 248 -3.24 23.80 8.10
N LEU A 249 -3.30 24.29 6.85
CA LEU A 249 -2.21 24.17 5.88
C LEU A 249 -1.15 25.27 5.96
N GLY A 250 -1.34 26.26 6.82
CA GLY A 250 -0.47 27.43 6.94
C GLY A 250 -0.05 27.71 8.38
N ILE A 251 0.77 26.84 8.95
CA ILE A 251 1.79 27.31 9.90
C ILE A 251 3.11 26.84 9.34
N SER A 252 3.74 27.71 8.56
CA SER A 252 5.17 27.60 8.28
C SER A 252 5.89 27.50 9.62
N CYS A 253 6.58 26.38 9.86
CA CYS A 253 7.68 26.36 10.84
C CYS A 253 8.86 27.16 10.27
N ASP A 254 8.63 28.45 10.00
CA ASP A 254 9.66 29.48 9.87
C ASP A 254 9.67 30.26 11.18
N GLN A 255 10.04 29.58 12.27
CA GLN A 255 10.38 30.24 13.54
C GLN A 255 11.08 29.27 14.51
N SER A 256 12.18 28.65 14.07
CA SER A 256 13.13 28.02 14.99
C SER A 256 14.55 27.95 14.43
N TYR A 257 15.04 29.08 13.93
CA TYR A 257 16.48 29.39 13.86
C TYR A 257 16.70 30.89 14.12
N MET A 258 16.36 31.31 15.34
CA MET A 258 17.02 32.44 16.00
C MET A 258 17.11 32.09 17.49
N TYR A 259 18.29 32.31 18.07
CA TYR A 259 18.77 31.82 19.39
C TYR A 259 19.14 30.33 19.33
N MET A 260 20.40 29.89 19.35
CA MET A 260 21.67 30.43 19.88
C MET A 260 22.86 30.09 18.98
#